data_AF-A0A3D4JK16-F1
#
_entry.id   AF-A0A3D4JK16-F1
#
_cell.length_a   1.000
_cell.length_b   1.000
_cell.length_c   1.000
_cell.angle_alpha   90.00
_cell.angle_beta   90.00
_cell.angle_gamma   90.00
#
_symmetry.space_group_name_H-M   'P 1'
#
loop_
_entity.id
_entity.type
_entity.pdbx_description
1 polymer ?
#
loop_
_entity_poly.entity_id
_entity_poly.type
_entity_poly.pdbx_seq_one_letter_code
_entity_poly.pdbx_strand_id
1 'polypeptide(L)'
;MKKVIALVVALISACAVSAMTTEATTTVYSNGDVNGDGTVTSYDAILVHHYLKGYWYAVNNSQLDALDANNDYIIDYADYEYILNMAVGNV
;
A
#
# COMPACT_ATOMS: atom_id res chain seq x y z
N MET A 1 56.24 9.20 15.70
CA MET A 1 54.81 9.61 15.62
C MET A 1 54.32 9.58 14.17
N LYS A 2 54.31 8.41 13.51
CA LYS A 2 53.89 8.27 12.09
C LYS A 2 53.02 7.04 11.81
N LYS A 3 52.66 6.26 12.84
CA LYS A 3 51.84 5.04 12.69
C LYS A 3 50.43 5.17 13.27
N VAL A 4 50.14 6.25 14.00
CA VAL A 4 48.83 6.48 14.63
C VAL A 4 47.85 7.16 13.66
N ILE A 5 48.34 7.93 12.68
CA ILE A 5 47.47 8.66 11.73
C ILE A 5 46.91 7.74 10.62
N ALA A 6 47.60 6.66 10.27
CA ALA A 6 47.15 5.74 9.23
C ALA A 6 45.96 4.86 9.65
N LEU A 7 45.74 4.67 10.95
CA LEU A 7 44.71 3.76 11.46
C LEU A 7 43.33 4.42 11.60
N VAL A 8 43.29 5.75 11.71
CA VAL A 8 42.04 6.51 11.84
C VAL A 8 41.37 6.79 10.49
N VAL A 9 42.16 6.83 9.40
CA VAL A 9 41.61 7.00 8.03
C VAL A 9 41.03 5.70 7.47
N ALA A 10 41.50 4.54 7.93
CA ALA A 10 40.99 3.23 7.48
C ALA A 10 39.61 2.86 8.07
N LEU A 11 39.22 3.46 9.20
CA LEU A 11 37.93 3.16 9.86
C LEU A 11 36.75 3.98 9.35
N ILE A 12 37.00 5.04 8.58
CA ILE A 12 35.93 5.84 7.93
C ILE A 12 35.51 5.21 6.59
N SER A 13 36.24 4.21 6.09
CA SER A 13 36.00 3.58 4.78
C SER A 13 35.00 2.40 4.80
N ALA A 14 34.41 2.04 5.95
CA ALA A 14 33.56 0.85 6.06
C ALA A 14 32.09 1.14 6.39
N CYS A 15 31.71 2.40 6.66
CA CYS A 15 30.31 2.77 6.62
C CYS A 15 29.95 3.10 5.17
N ALA A 16 30.02 2.08 4.30
CA ALA A 16 29.11 2.04 3.18
C ALA A 16 27.73 2.06 3.82
N VAL A 17 27.17 3.27 3.97
CA VAL A 17 25.74 3.46 4.10
C VAL A 17 25.22 2.81 2.82
N SER A 18 24.89 1.53 2.92
CA SER A 18 24.18 0.81 1.88
C SER A 18 23.05 1.75 1.51
N ALA A 19 23.13 2.34 0.32
CA ALA A 19 22.06 3.17 -0.18
C ALA A 19 20.86 2.23 -0.20
N MET A 20 20.03 2.32 0.83
CA MET A 20 18.70 1.75 0.83
C MET A 20 18.00 2.56 -0.24
N THR A 21 18.12 2.10 -1.47
CA THR A 21 17.26 2.53 -2.55
C THR A 21 15.88 2.11 -2.10
N THR A 22 15.20 3.00 -1.39
CA THR A 22 13.75 2.94 -1.27
C THR A 22 13.26 3.15 -2.69
N GLU A 23 13.18 2.05 -3.45
CA GLU A 23 12.37 2.05 -4.66
C GLU A 23 10.98 2.45 -4.17
N ALA A 24 10.56 3.66 -4.56
CA ALA A 24 9.22 4.11 -4.30
C ALA A 24 8.32 3.16 -5.08
N THR A 25 7.83 2.11 -4.42
CA THR A 25 6.82 1.23 -4.97
C THR A 25 5.61 2.10 -5.21
N THR A 26 5.35 2.44 -6.47
CA THR A 26 4.10 3.09 -6.86
C THR A 26 2.99 2.11 -6.55
N THR A 27 2.22 2.38 -5.50
CA THR A 27 0.99 1.67 -5.20
C THR A 27 0.03 1.88 -6.37
N VAL A 28 -0.39 0.78 -6.99
CA VAL A 28 -1.37 0.78 -8.08
C VAL A 28 -2.66 0.24 -7.48
N TYR A 29 -3.74 1.00 -7.63
CA TYR A 29 -5.06 0.56 -7.19
C TYR A 29 -5.81 0.00 -8.40
N SER A 30 -6.33 -1.21 -8.24
CA SER A 30 -7.23 -1.84 -9.21
C SER A 30 -8.65 -1.93 -8.61
N ASN A 31 -9.65 -2.18 -9.44
CA ASN A 31 -11.05 -2.23 -8.97
C ASN A 31 -11.19 -3.24 -7.82
N GLY A 32 -11.65 -2.81 -6.65
CA GLY A 32 -11.78 -3.64 -5.45
C GLY A 32 -10.48 -3.94 -4.69
N ASP A 33 -9.31 -3.55 -5.20
CA ASP A 33 -8.01 -3.64 -4.53
C ASP A 33 -7.75 -2.32 -3.79
N VAL A 34 -8.33 -2.23 -2.60
CA VAL A 34 -8.39 -0.98 -1.83
C VAL A 34 -7.05 -0.70 -1.15
N ASN A 35 -6.28 -1.73 -0.79
CA ASN A 35 -4.95 -1.55 -0.18
C ASN A 35 -3.82 -1.36 -1.22
N GLY A 36 -4.08 -1.66 -2.49
CA GLY A 36 -3.14 -1.53 -3.60
C GLY A 36 -2.00 -2.56 -3.57
N ASP A 37 -2.25 -3.74 -3.00
CA ASP A 37 -1.29 -4.85 -2.94
C ASP A 37 -1.33 -5.73 -4.20
N GLY A 38 -2.26 -5.45 -5.11
CA GLY A 38 -2.44 -6.16 -6.38
C GLY A 38 -3.35 -7.37 -6.31
N THR A 39 -3.96 -7.68 -5.16
CA THR A 39 -4.87 -8.81 -4.99
C THR A 39 -6.17 -8.39 -4.31
N VAL A 40 -7.30 -8.66 -4.94
CA VAL A 40 -8.62 -8.43 -4.32
C VAL A 40 -8.91 -9.54 -3.31
N THR A 41 -9.01 -9.18 -2.03
CA THR A 41 -9.26 -10.12 -0.94
C THR A 41 -10.38 -9.64 0.00
N SER A 42 -10.74 -10.45 0.99
CA SER A 42 -11.64 -10.01 2.07
C SER A 42 -11.06 -8.88 2.92
N TYR A 43 -9.74 -8.66 2.87
CA TYR A 43 -9.12 -7.54 3.58
C TYR A 43 -9.51 -6.20 2.96
N ASP A 44 -9.62 -6.12 1.64
CA ASP A 44 -10.06 -4.92 0.92
C ASP A 44 -11.51 -4.58 1.27
N ALA A 45 -12.38 -5.59 1.40
CA ALA A 45 -13.74 -5.40 1.88
C ALA A 45 -13.76 -4.81 3.31
N ILE A 46 -12.88 -5.26 4.21
CA ILE A 46 -12.78 -4.67 5.56
C ILE A 46 -12.37 -3.19 5.49
N LEU A 47 -11.54 -2.79 4.53
CA LEU A 47 -11.19 -1.38 4.34
C LEU A 47 -12.38 -0.54 3.88
N VAL A 48 -13.27 -1.07 3.02
CA VAL A 48 -14.57 -0.41 2.73
C VAL A 48 -15.36 -0.22 4.02
N HIS A 49 -15.48 -1.26 4.85
CA HIS A 49 -16.19 -1.13 6.13
C HIS A 49 -15.58 -0.04 7.03
N HIS A 50 -14.25 0.00 7.15
CA HIS A 50 -13.57 1.05 7.92
C HIS A 50 -13.78 2.45 7.33
N TYR A 51 -13.82 2.58 6.00
CA TYR A 51 -14.17 3.83 5.33
C TYR A 51 -15.56 4.32 5.73
N LEU A 52 -16.57 3.45 5.63
CA LEU A 52 -17.97 3.76 5.99
C LEU A 52 -18.14 4.13 7.48
N LYS A 53 -17.31 3.55 8.36
CA LYS A 53 -17.31 3.86 9.79
C LYS A 53 -16.50 5.11 10.15
N GLY A 54 -15.74 5.67 9.20
CA GLY A 54 -14.85 6.82 9.43
C GLY A 54 -13.59 6.46 10.22
N TYR A 55 -13.20 5.18 10.25
CA TYR A 55 -11.97 4.71 10.90
C TYR A 55 -10.76 4.80 9.97
N TRP A 56 -11.00 4.97 8.68
CA TRP A 56 -10.00 5.04 7.64
C TRP A 56 -10.49 5.95 6.50
N TYR A 57 -9.56 6.56 5.77
CA TYR A 57 -9.85 7.48 4.67
C TYR A 57 -8.98 7.13 3.46
N ALA A 58 -9.56 7.20 2.27
CA ALA A 58 -8.81 7.09 1.02
C ALA A 58 -7.79 8.23 0.90
N VAL A 59 -6.61 7.91 0.37
CA VAL A 59 -5.51 8.88 0.26
C VAL A 59 -5.41 9.55 -1.11
N ASN A 60 -6.11 9.03 -2.12
CA ASN A 60 -6.15 9.58 -3.48
C ASN A 60 -7.41 9.11 -4.24
N ASN A 61 -7.64 9.68 -5.42
CA ASN A 61 -8.80 9.34 -6.25
C ASN A 61 -8.80 7.90 -6.75
N SER A 62 -7.65 7.34 -7.13
CA SER A 62 -7.60 5.94 -7.60
C SER A 62 -8.02 4.94 -6.52
N GLN A 63 -7.78 5.27 -5.25
CA GLN A 63 -8.26 4.48 -4.13
C GLN A 63 -9.76 4.71 -3.85
N LEU A 64 -10.30 5.88 -4.15
CA LEU A 64 -11.76 6.10 -4.15
C LEU A 64 -12.43 5.27 -5.26
N ASP A 65 -11.83 5.23 -6.45
CA ASP A 65 -12.30 4.41 -7.56
C ASP A 65 -12.23 2.90 -7.21
N ALA A 66 -11.22 2.47 -6.45
CA ALA A 66 -11.13 1.09 -5.97
C ALA A 66 -12.15 0.75 -4.87
N LEU A 67 -12.61 1.74 -4.10
CA LEU A 67 -13.66 1.58 -3.08
C LEU A 67 -15.06 1.44 -3.69
N ASP A 68 -15.34 2.16 -4.78
CA ASP A 68 -16.56 2.04 -5.60
C ASP A 68 -16.44 0.85 -6.56
N ALA A 69 -16.33 -0.34 -5.98
CA ALA A 69 -16.01 -1.56 -6.71
C ALA A 69 -17.14 -2.00 -7.66
N ASN A 70 -18.38 -1.66 -7.33
CA ASN A 70 -19.54 -1.95 -8.18
C ASN A 70 -19.76 -0.89 -9.29
N ASN A 71 -18.99 0.22 -9.26
CA ASN A 71 -19.03 1.33 -10.21
C ASN A 71 -20.39 2.03 -10.32
N ASP A 72 -21.09 2.19 -9.19
CA ASP A 72 -22.37 2.91 -9.12
C ASP A 72 -22.23 4.36 -8.65
N TYR A 73 -20.99 4.81 -8.40
CA TYR A 73 -20.62 6.14 -7.91
C TYR A 73 -21.01 6.41 -6.45
N ILE A 74 -21.39 5.39 -5.69
CA ILE A 74 -21.79 5.47 -4.29
C ILE A 74 -20.98 4.44 -3.49
N ILE A 75 -20.01 4.91 -2.70
CA ILE A 75 -19.29 4.02 -1.78
C ILE A 75 -20.20 3.64 -0.62
N ASP A 76 -20.71 2.41 -0.62
CA ASP A 76 -21.60 1.88 0.41
C ASP A 76 -21.39 0.38 0.72
N TYR A 77 -22.39 -0.27 1.33
CA TYR A 77 -22.27 -1.69 1.71
C TYR A 77 -22.36 -2.64 0.49
N ALA A 78 -22.89 -2.19 -0.64
CA ALA A 78 -22.89 -2.94 -1.88
C ALA A 78 -21.45 -3.19 -2.38
N ASP A 79 -20.54 -2.22 -2.25
CA ASP A 79 -19.13 -2.42 -2.58
C ASP A 79 -18.46 -3.45 -1.69
N TYR A 80 -18.76 -3.43 -0.40
CA TYR A 80 -18.29 -4.43 0.55
C TYR A 80 -18.68 -5.86 0.11
N GLU A 81 -19.95 -6.06 -0.23
CA GLU A 81 -20.44 -7.36 -0.71
C GLU A 81 -19.87 -7.71 -2.09
N TYR A 82 -19.69 -6.71 -2.96
CA TYR A 82 -19.12 -6.91 -4.29
C TYR A 82 -17.68 -7.38 -4.22
N ILE A 83 -16.83 -6.74 -3.41
CA ILE A 83 -15.43 -7.13 -3.20
C ILE A 83 -15.35 -8.54 -2.59
N LEU A 84 -16.23 -8.88 -1.64
CA LEU A 84 -16.28 -10.26 -1.12
C LEU A 84 -16.58 -11.29 -2.21
N ASN A 85 -17.49 -10.97 -3.13
CA ASN A 85 -17.79 -11.84 -4.27
C ASN A 85 -16.62 -11.92 -5.25
N MET A 86 -15.90 -10.82 -5.50
CA MET A 86 -14.68 -10.81 -6.31
C MET A 86 -13.59 -11.71 -5.70
N ALA A 87 -13.38 -11.61 -4.38
CA ALA A 87 -12.36 -12.37 -3.66
C ALA A 87 -12.58 -13.89 -3.72
N VAL A 88 -13.82 -14.34 -3.91
CA VAL A 88 -14.17 -15.76 -4.05
C VAL A 88 -14.45 -16.19 -5.50
N GLY A 89 -14.36 -15.28 -6.47
CA GLY A 89 -14.57 -15.56 -7.90
C GLY A 89 -16.03 -15.74 -8.32
N ASN A 90 -16.97 -15.09 -7.64
CA ASN A 90 -18.41 -15.17 -7.94
C ASN A 90 -18.89 -14.13 -8.97
N VAL A 91 -18.03 -13.21 -9.41
CA VAL A 91 -18.31 -12.12 -10.35
C VAL A 91 -17.23 -12.01 -11.41
#